data_AF-A0A3B8VRE8-F1
#
_entry.id   AF-A0A3B8VRE8-F1
#
_cell.length_a   1.000
_cell.length_b   1.000
_cell.length_c   1.000
_cell.angle_alpha   90.00
_cell.angle_beta   90.00
_cell.angle_gamma   90.00
#
_symmetry.space_group_name_H-M   'P 1'
#
loop_
_entity.id
_entity.type
_entity.pdbx_description
1 polymer ?
#
loop_
_entity_poly.entity_id
_entity_poly.type
_entity_poly.pdbx_seq_one_letter_code
_entity_poly.pdbx_strand_id
1 'polypeptide(L)'
;TLGGDMLKDVSELAGVQLFGLNTVFGFVGVHNVAFGIYADASVDVPDELNEEFFEEVKVAVVMVSNPGYPGVVVSFLLKMVSARVGMESIEIGDTAARYRTVNDLHLIVKNKGSLLYTVVASTRSEAERLVLSAIED
;
A
#
# COMPACT_ATOMS: atom_id res chain seq x y z
N THR A 1 21.29 7.70 -2.29
CA THR A 1 20.38 6.54 -2.41
C THR A 1 19.83 6.27 -1.03
N LEU A 2 18.55 6.57 -0.81
CA LEU A 2 17.88 6.31 0.47
C LEU A 2 17.67 4.78 0.54
N GLY A 3 18.52 4.12 1.34
CA GLY A 3 18.57 2.67 1.44
C GLY A 3 17.34 2.11 2.15
N GLY A 4 17.03 0.84 1.89
CA GLY A 4 15.94 0.12 2.54
C GLY A 4 15.97 0.14 4.08
N ASP A 5 17.11 0.49 4.67
CA ASP A 5 17.26 0.73 6.11
C ASP A 5 16.39 1.89 6.61
N MET A 6 16.20 2.97 5.83
CA MET A 6 15.40 4.11 6.30
C MET A 6 13.89 3.85 6.23
N LEU A 7 13.43 2.97 5.33
CA LEU A 7 12.03 2.51 5.32
C LEU A 7 11.75 1.54 6.46
N LYS A 8 12.76 0.71 6.80
CA LYS A 8 12.75 -0.10 8.01
C LYS A 8 12.72 0.80 9.25
N ASP A 9 13.54 1.83 9.31
CA ASP A 9 13.58 2.79 10.41
C ASP A 9 12.27 3.59 10.52
N VAL A 10 11.64 3.98 9.41
CA VAL A 10 10.32 4.64 9.41
C VAL A 10 9.21 3.67 9.82
N SER A 11 9.30 2.40 9.43
CA SER A 11 8.37 1.35 9.88
C SER A 11 8.55 1.00 11.37
N GLU A 12 9.78 1.07 11.88
CA GLU A 12 10.12 0.86 13.30
C GLU A 12 9.81 2.09 14.16
N LEU A 13 10.00 3.32 13.64
CA LEU A 13 9.68 4.59 14.33
C LEU A 13 8.18 4.90 14.37
N ALA A 14 7.40 4.42 13.40
CA ALA A 14 5.95 4.57 13.36
C ALA A 14 5.20 3.33 13.87
N GLY A 15 5.91 2.35 14.45
CA GLY A 15 5.34 1.09 14.96
C GLY A 15 4.59 0.25 13.91
N VAL A 16 4.69 0.62 12.63
CA VAL A 16 3.99 -0.06 11.56
C VAL A 16 4.80 -1.28 11.18
N GLN A 17 4.55 -2.42 11.81
CA GLN A 17 4.94 -3.72 11.26
C GLN A 17 4.18 -3.93 9.95
N LEU A 18 4.69 -3.35 8.87
CA LEU A 18 4.16 -3.49 7.52
C LEU A 18 4.49 -4.90 7.02
N PHE A 19 3.71 -5.88 7.50
CA PHE A 19 3.80 -7.29 7.14
C PHE A 19 3.72 -7.45 5.61
N GLY A 20 4.88 -7.67 4.99
CA GLY A 20 5.00 -7.93 3.56
C GLY A 20 5.24 -6.69 2.67
N LEU A 21 5.06 -5.45 3.16
CA LEU A 21 5.41 -4.27 2.35
C LEU A 21 6.91 -4.00 2.32
N ASN A 22 7.69 -4.46 3.30
CA ASN A 22 9.16 -4.45 3.19
C ASN A 22 9.66 -5.27 1.99
N THR A 23 8.92 -6.29 1.56
CA THR A 23 9.24 -7.05 0.35
C THR A 23 8.81 -6.34 -0.93
N VAL A 24 7.82 -5.44 -0.87
CA VAL A 24 7.33 -4.67 -2.03
C VAL A 24 8.10 -3.36 -2.20
N PHE A 25 8.38 -2.65 -1.10
CA PHE A 25 9.13 -1.39 -1.08
C PHE A 25 10.65 -1.57 -0.92
N GLY A 26 11.12 -2.69 -0.36
CA GLY A 26 12.56 -2.96 -0.26
C GLY A 26 13.25 -3.19 -1.60
N PHE A 27 12.50 -3.53 -2.64
CA PHE A 27 13.02 -3.69 -4.00
C PHE A 27 13.05 -2.41 -4.82
N VAL A 28 12.36 -1.37 -4.37
CA VAL A 28 12.09 -0.20 -5.19
C VAL A 28 12.45 1.03 -4.37
N GLY A 29 13.60 1.64 -4.64
CA GLY A 29 14.10 2.77 -3.86
C GLY A 29 13.05 3.88 -3.76
N VAL A 30 12.36 3.98 -2.62
CA VAL A 30 11.27 4.94 -2.48
C VAL A 30 11.88 6.31 -2.23
N HIS A 31 11.68 7.23 -3.17
CA HIS A 31 12.22 8.59 -3.05
C HIS A 31 11.36 9.45 -2.14
N ASN A 32 10.03 9.25 -2.17
CA ASN A 32 9.05 9.92 -1.31
C ASN A 32 7.87 8.98 -1.05
N VAL A 33 7.31 9.02 0.17
CA VAL A 33 6.03 8.40 0.55
C VAL A 33 5.11 9.49 1.06
N ALA A 34 3.89 9.53 0.57
CA ALA A 34 2.78 10.23 1.20
C ALA A 34 1.75 9.19 1.64
N PHE A 35 1.12 9.40 2.80
CA PHE A 35 0.05 8.52 3.26
C PHE A 35 -1.13 9.34 3.79
N GLY A 36 -2.33 8.76 3.68
CA GLY A 36 -3.56 9.30 4.22
C GLY A 36 -4.34 8.20 4.93
N ILE A 37 -4.91 8.55 6.08
CA ILE A 37 -5.76 7.68 6.88
C ILE A 37 -7.20 8.16 6.70
N TYR A 38 -8.07 7.24 6.28
CA TYR A 38 -9.50 7.47 6.09
C TYR A 38 -10.26 6.74 7.18
N ALA A 39 -11.11 7.47 7.89
CA ALA A 39 -11.97 6.94 8.94
C ALA A 39 -13.35 7.60 8.86
N ASP A 40 -14.40 6.81 9.07
CA ASP A 40 -15.78 7.31 9.10
C ASP A 40 -16.13 8.01 10.42
N ALA A 41 -15.30 7.83 11.45
CA ALA A 41 -15.45 8.45 12.78
C ALA A 41 -14.21 9.30 13.12
N SER A 42 -14.32 10.13 14.16
CA SER A 42 -13.14 10.76 14.75
C SER A 42 -12.28 9.67 15.37
N VAL A 43 -11.02 9.61 14.98
CA VAL A 43 -10.07 8.58 15.42
C VAL A 43 -8.86 9.24 16.01
N ASP A 44 -8.48 8.84 17.22
CA ASP A 44 -7.16 9.11 17.74
C ASP A 44 -6.19 8.16 17.05
N VAL A 45 -5.27 8.72 16.26
CA VAL A 45 -4.25 7.93 15.56
C VAL A 45 -3.27 7.39 16.61
N PRO A 46 -3.18 6.06 16.81
CA PRO A 46 -2.27 5.47 17.78
C PRO A 46 -0.82 5.65 17.33
N ASP A 47 0.11 5.47 18.26
CA ASP A 47 1.55 5.48 17.98
C ASP A 47 1.98 4.35 17.03
N GLU A 48 1.19 3.27 16.96
CA GLU A 48 1.41 2.12 16.08
C GLU A 48 0.14 1.78 15.27
N LEU A 49 0.27 1.64 13.95
CA LEU A 49 -0.83 1.17 13.08
C LEU A 49 -0.84 -0.36 13.05
N ASN A 50 -1.48 -0.98 14.04
CA ASN A 50 -1.60 -2.43 14.18
C ASN A 50 -2.95 -2.97 13.66
N GLU A 51 -3.11 -4.30 13.60
CA GLU A 51 -4.32 -4.97 13.10
C GLU A 51 -5.59 -4.54 13.85
N GLU A 52 -5.49 -4.42 15.18
CA GLU A 52 -6.56 -3.97 16.07
C GLU A 52 -7.09 -2.58 15.68
N PHE A 53 -6.21 -1.64 15.29
CA PHE A 53 -6.61 -0.32 14.81
C PHE A 53 -7.43 -0.38 13.51
N PHE A 54 -7.10 -1.27 12.58
CA PHE A 54 -7.85 -1.41 11.33
C PHE A 54 -9.21 -2.09 11.57
N GLU A 55 -9.29 -3.05 12.48
CA GLU A 55 -10.52 -3.80 12.79
C GLU A 55 -11.51 -3.02 13.65
N GLU A 56 -11.05 -2.40 14.74
CA GLU A 56 -11.91 -1.71 15.70
C GLU A 56 -12.49 -0.42 15.11
N VAL A 57 -11.67 0.28 14.35
CA VAL A 57 -11.96 1.65 13.94
C VAL A 57 -12.43 1.75 12.48
N LYS A 58 -12.44 0.61 11.75
CA LYS A 58 -12.76 0.54 10.31
C LYS A 58 -12.00 1.58 9.51
N VAL A 59 -10.71 1.65 9.79
CA VAL A 59 -9.81 2.60 9.16
C VAL A 59 -9.28 1.99 7.88
N ALA A 60 -9.09 2.84 6.87
CA ALA A 60 -8.39 2.46 5.66
C ALA A 60 -7.24 3.42 5.38
N VAL A 61 -6.12 2.88 4.92
CA VAL A 61 -4.89 3.62 4.69
C VAL A 61 -4.56 3.58 3.21
N VAL A 62 -4.28 4.76 2.64
CA VAL A 62 -3.74 4.91 1.29
C VAL A 62 -2.32 5.42 1.40
N MET A 63 -1.39 4.69 0.79
CA MET A 63 0.02 5.07 0.66
C MET A 63 0.33 5.29 -0.82
N VAL A 64 0.95 6.41 -1.13
CA VAL A 64 1.48 6.73 -2.46
C VAL A 64 2.99 6.86 -2.36
N SER A 65 3.69 6.06 -3.15
CA SER A 65 5.15 6.10 -3.21
C SER A 65 5.64 6.40 -4.63
N ASN A 66 6.71 7.19 -4.71
CA ASN A 66 7.46 7.36 -5.96
C ASN A 66 8.76 6.54 -5.89
N PRO A 67 8.81 5.38 -6.54
CA PRO A 67 10.02 4.57 -6.64
C PRO A 67 11.19 5.16 -7.46
N GLY A 68 10.99 6.28 -8.16
CA GLY A 68 12.04 6.88 -8.99
C GLY A 68 12.34 6.15 -10.30
N TYR A 69 11.52 5.16 -10.68
CA TYR A 69 11.62 4.46 -11.98
C TYR A 69 10.54 4.93 -12.96
N PRO A 70 10.81 4.86 -14.28
CA PRO A 70 9.77 5.07 -15.30
C PRO A 70 8.59 4.10 -15.12
N GLY A 71 7.38 4.54 -15.46
CA GLY A 71 6.17 3.77 -15.18
C GLY A 71 6.14 2.36 -15.76
N VAL A 72 6.73 2.14 -16.94
CA VAL A 72 6.85 0.80 -17.55
C VAL A 72 7.68 -0.14 -16.65
N VAL A 73 8.76 0.38 -16.05
CA VAL A 73 9.61 -0.37 -15.13
C VAL A 73 8.86 -0.67 -13.84
N VAL A 74 8.11 0.30 -13.31
CA VAL A 74 7.25 0.10 -12.12
C VAL A 74 6.21 -0.99 -12.38
N SER A 75 5.50 -0.95 -13.51
CA SER A 75 4.52 -1.99 -13.88
C SER A 75 5.15 -3.38 -13.96
N PHE A 76 6.36 -3.47 -14.56
CA PHE A 76 7.09 -4.73 -14.68
C PHE A 76 7.50 -5.27 -13.31
N LEU A 77 8.11 -4.42 -12.45
CA LEU A 77 8.51 -4.81 -11.10
C LEU A 77 7.31 -5.24 -10.26
N LEU A 78 6.21 -4.47 -10.31
CA LEU A 78 4.97 -4.81 -9.62
C LEU A 78 4.49 -6.21 -10.04
N LYS A 79 4.43 -6.51 -11.34
CA LYS A 79 4.03 -7.84 -11.84
C LYS A 79 4.94 -8.96 -11.32
N MET A 80 6.25 -8.76 -11.31
CA MET A 80 7.22 -9.77 -10.87
C MET A 80 7.12 -10.02 -9.35
N VAL A 81 7.08 -8.95 -8.56
CA VAL A 81 7.01 -9.03 -7.10
C VAL A 81 5.67 -9.58 -6.65
N SER A 82 4.57 -9.12 -7.26
CA SER A 82 3.22 -9.57 -6.91
C SER A 82 3.06 -11.08 -7.10
N ALA A 83 3.61 -11.63 -8.19
CA ALA A 83 3.60 -13.08 -8.43
C ALA A 83 4.39 -13.84 -7.37
N ARG A 84 5.55 -13.32 -6.95
CA ARG A 84 6.40 -13.95 -5.92
C ARG A 84 5.75 -13.95 -4.54
N VAL A 85 5.00 -12.91 -4.21
CA VAL A 85 4.36 -12.77 -2.89
C VAL A 85 2.89 -13.21 -2.88
N GLY A 86 2.47 -13.95 -3.91
CA GLY A 86 1.16 -14.61 -3.98
C GLY A 86 -0.01 -13.65 -4.13
N MET A 87 0.18 -12.49 -4.75
CA MET A 87 -0.91 -11.57 -5.05
C MET A 87 -1.61 -11.98 -6.34
N GLU A 88 -2.94 -11.97 -6.31
CA GLU A 88 -3.75 -12.15 -7.50
C GLU A 88 -3.80 -10.87 -8.35
N SER A 89 -4.00 -11.05 -9.65
CA SER A 89 -4.35 -9.96 -10.56
C SER A 89 -5.84 -9.73 -10.45
N ILE A 90 -6.24 -8.49 -10.18
CA ILE A 90 -7.65 -8.08 -10.20
C ILE A 90 -7.79 -6.87 -11.13
N GLU A 91 -8.96 -6.68 -11.70
CA GLU A 91 -9.27 -5.50 -12.50
C GLU A 91 -9.91 -4.43 -11.62
N ILE A 92 -9.40 -3.21 -11.70
CA ILE A 92 -9.90 -2.04 -10.97
C ILE A 92 -9.91 -0.86 -11.93
N GLY A 93 -11.08 -0.33 -12.29
CA GLY A 93 -11.19 0.65 -13.37
C GLY A 93 -10.63 0.07 -14.68
N ASP A 94 -9.80 0.83 -15.39
CA ASP A 94 -9.28 0.44 -16.72
C ASP A 94 -7.98 -0.38 -16.70
N THR A 95 -7.41 -0.67 -15.53
CA THR A 95 -6.08 -1.32 -15.44
C THR A 95 -5.98 -2.32 -14.30
N ALA A 96 -5.14 -3.34 -14.50
CA ALA A 96 -4.89 -4.36 -13.50
C ALA A 96 -4.27 -3.80 -12.20
N ALA A 97 -4.76 -4.29 -11.07
CA ALA A 97 -4.18 -4.13 -9.74
C ALA A 97 -3.71 -5.49 -9.21
N ARG A 98 -3.01 -5.46 -8.08
CA ARG A 98 -2.53 -6.63 -7.35
C ARG A 98 -3.22 -6.69 -6.00
N TYR A 99 -3.79 -7.83 -5.67
CA TYR A 99 -4.53 -8.00 -4.43
C TYR A 99 -4.06 -9.22 -3.63
N ARG A 100 -4.11 -9.10 -2.32
CA ARG A 100 -4.05 -10.24 -1.39
C ARG A 100 -4.69 -9.86 -0.06
N THR A 101 -5.00 -10.88 0.73
CA THR A 101 -5.32 -10.71 2.15
C THR A 101 -4.05 -10.88 2.99
N VAL A 102 -3.92 -10.08 4.05
CA VAL A 102 -2.86 -10.17 5.07
C VAL A 102 -3.52 -9.96 6.43
N ASN A 103 -3.54 -10.99 7.28
CA ASN A 103 -4.21 -10.97 8.58
C ASN A 103 -5.62 -10.33 8.50
N ASP A 104 -6.48 -10.91 7.66
CA ASP A 104 -7.85 -10.44 7.39
C ASP A 104 -7.99 -9.00 6.81
N LEU A 105 -6.90 -8.26 6.64
CA LEU A 105 -6.87 -6.99 5.93
C LEU A 105 -6.70 -7.19 4.43
N HIS A 106 -7.38 -6.32 3.67
CA HIS A 106 -7.37 -6.33 2.22
C HIS A 106 -6.31 -5.37 1.68
N LEU A 107 -5.27 -5.93 1.08
CA LEU A 107 -4.16 -5.19 0.49
C LEU A 107 -4.34 -5.10 -1.02
N ILE A 108 -4.35 -3.87 -1.55
CA ILE A 108 -4.33 -3.60 -2.99
C ILE A 108 -3.11 -2.76 -3.34
N VAL A 109 -2.37 -3.18 -4.37
CA VAL A 109 -1.26 -2.41 -4.94
C VAL A 109 -1.50 -2.17 -6.42
N LYS A 110 -1.41 -0.92 -6.84
CA LYS A 110 -1.62 -0.49 -8.23
C LYS A 110 -0.65 0.61 -8.59
N ASN A 111 -0.24 0.71 -9.86
CA ASN A 111 0.58 1.82 -10.33
C ASN A 111 -0.16 2.71 -11.34
N LYS A 112 0.07 4.03 -11.27
CA LYS A 112 -0.32 5.01 -12.29
C LYS A 112 0.94 5.77 -12.70
N GLY A 113 1.40 5.55 -13.93
CA GLY A 113 2.72 6.04 -14.35
C GLY A 113 3.83 5.50 -13.44
N SER A 114 4.67 6.39 -12.94
CA SER A 114 5.78 6.05 -12.03
C SER A 114 5.38 5.90 -10.57
N LEU A 115 4.12 6.15 -10.20
CA LEU A 115 3.66 6.11 -8.81
C LEU A 115 3.07 4.75 -8.46
N LEU A 116 3.34 4.28 -7.25
CA LEU A 116 2.74 3.09 -6.63
C LEU A 116 1.75 3.52 -5.55
N TYR A 117 0.51 3.08 -5.72
CA TYR A 117 -0.59 3.24 -4.78
C TYR A 117 -0.76 1.91 -4.04
N THR A 118 -0.77 1.98 -2.72
CA THR A 118 -0.99 0.85 -1.83
C THR A 118 -2.13 1.19 -0.89
N VAL A 119 -3.15 0.34 -0.86
CA VAL A 119 -4.32 0.52 -0.01
C VAL A 119 -4.46 -0.68 0.91
N VAL A 120 -4.69 -0.41 2.18
CA VAL A 120 -5.01 -1.40 3.21
C VAL A 120 -6.35 -1.01 3.82
N ALA A 121 -7.30 -1.94 3.85
CA ALA A 121 -8.61 -1.71 4.45
C ALA A 121 -9.18 -2.99 5.08
N SER A 122 -10.16 -2.80 5.97
CA SER A 122 -10.89 -3.88 6.64
C SER A 122 -11.77 -4.71 5.69
N THR A 123 -12.16 -4.16 4.53
CA THR A 123 -12.95 -4.86 3.52
C THR A 123 -12.39 -4.69 2.12
N ARG A 124 -12.57 -5.71 1.27
CA ARG A 124 -12.15 -5.66 -0.14
C ARG A 124 -12.78 -4.48 -0.88
N SER A 125 -14.08 -4.28 -0.70
CA SER A 125 -14.83 -3.22 -1.38
C SER A 125 -14.35 -1.82 -1.00
N GLU A 126 -13.97 -1.62 0.26
CA GLU A 126 -13.39 -0.36 0.71
C GLU A 126 -12.00 -0.12 0.11
N ALA A 127 -11.14 -1.15 0.11
CA ALA A 127 -9.83 -1.07 -0.51
C ALA A 127 -9.93 -0.73 -2.01
N GLU A 128 -10.85 -1.39 -2.74
CA GLU A 128 -11.11 -1.14 -4.16
C GLU A 128 -11.60 0.30 -4.39
N ARG A 129 -12.59 0.75 -3.61
CA ARG A 129 -13.13 2.13 -3.69
C ARG A 129 -12.05 3.18 -3.46
N LEU A 130 -11.21 3.00 -2.45
CA LEU A 130 -10.17 3.96 -2.10
C LEU A 130 -9.04 4.01 -3.12
N VAL A 131 -8.61 2.87 -3.65
CA VAL A 131 -7.56 2.89 -4.68
C VAL A 131 -8.07 3.53 -5.98
N LEU A 132 -9.35 3.32 -6.34
CA LEU A 132 -10.00 4.02 -7.45
C LEU A 132 -10.02 5.53 -7.21
N SER A 133 -10.53 5.95 -6.05
CA SER A 133 -10.63 7.37 -5.66
C SER A 133 -9.26 8.08 -5.57
N ALA A 134 -8.20 7.34 -5.26
CA ALA A 134 -6.85 7.89 -5.19
C ALA A 134 -6.17 8.03 -6.57
N ILE A 135 -6.68 7.33 -7.58
CA ILE A 135 -6.10 7.24 -8.92
C ILE A 135 -6.90 8.05 -9.94
N GLU A 136 -8.21 8.18 -9.75
CA GLU A 136 -9.11 8.97 -10.58
C GLU A 136 -9.26 10.37 -9.96
N ASP A 137 -8.97 11.41 -10.74
CA ASP A 137 -9.19 12.81 -10.38
C ASP A 137 -10.68 13.17 -10.49
#